data_AF-A0A223YWR7-F1
#
_entry.id   AF-A0A223YWR7-F1
#
_cell.length_a   1.000
_cell.length_b   1.000
_cell.length_c   1.000
_cell.angle_alpha   90.00
_cell.angle_beta   90.00
_cell.angle_gamma   90.00
#
_symmetry.space_group_name_H-M   'P 1'
#
loop_
_entity.id
_entity.type
_entity.pdbx_description
1 polymer ?
#
loop_
_entity_poly.entity_id
_entity_poly.type
_entity_poly.pdbx_seq_one_letter_code
_entity_poly.pdbx_strand_id
1 'polypeptide(L)'
;MYVKWIVMIPPILTLYFSARILLNNLRYDEAALGMLFSNMDETAILISVFAVSMIIFSATRVMDLIDLFWPIPGNDEIIAAMIWLIDIVLVYIFYRVATVTVPAERNI
;
A
#
# COMPACT_ATOMS: atom_id res chain seq x y z
N MET A 1 27.48 -6.17 1.77
CA MET A 1 26.82 -6.36 0.45
C MET A 1 25.42 -7.01 0.52
N TYR A 2 24.93 -7.45 1.69
CA TYR A 2 23.61 -8.11 1.82
C TYR A 2 22.42 -7.17 2.08
N VAL A 3 22.66 -5.92 2.49
CA VAL A 3 21.62 -5.00 2.98
C VAL A 3 20.71 -4.45 1.87
N LYS A 4 21.16 -4.44 0.61
CA LYS A 4 20.41 -3.83 -0.51
C LYS A 4 19.08 -4.53 -0.82
N TRP A 5 18.97 -5.83 -0.57
CA TRP A 5 17.77 -6.61 -0.88
C TRP A 5 16.61 -6.34 0.08
N ILE A 6 16.90 -5.94 1.32
CA ILE A 6 15.88 -5.69 2.35
C ILE A 6 14.95 -4.55 1.91
N VAL A 7 15.49 -3.56 1.19
CA VAL A 7 14.74 -2.42 0.67
C VAL A 7 13.67 -2.86 -0.34
N MET A 8 13.85 -4.00 -1.02
CA MET A 8 12.87 -4.54 -1.98
C MET A 8 11.75 -5.35 -1.33
N ILE A 9 11.85 -5.68 -0.03
CA ILE A 9 10.83 -6.51 0.64
C ILE A 9 9.46 -5.80 0.63
N PRO A 10 9.33 -4.53 1.06
CA PRO A 10 8.03 -3.87 1.07
C PRO A 10 7.38 -3.77 -0.33
N PRO A 11 8.08 -3.31 -1.39
CA PRO A 11 7.52 -3.31 -2.76
C PRO A 11 7.01 -4.69 -3.23
N ILE A 12 7.79 -5.76 -2.96
CA ILE A 12 7.40 -7.12 -3.35
C ILE A 12 6.14 -7.58 -2.60
N LEU A 13 6.04 -7.30 -1.30
CA LEU A 13 4.86 -7.61 -0.51
C LEU A 13 3.64 -6.82 -0.98
N THR A 14 3.82 -5.53 -1.31
CA THR A 14 2.74 -4.69 -1.87
C THR A 14 2.21 -5.28 -3.17
N LEU A 15 3.09 -5.74 -4.07
CA LEU A 15 2.70 -6.43 -5.32
C LEU A 15 2.00 -7.78 -5.05
N TYR A 16 2.51 -8.56 -4.09
CA TYR A 16 1.90 -9.84 -3.72
C TYR A 16 0.48 -9.65 -3.18
N PHE A 17 0.26 -8.71 -2.26
CA PHE A 17 -1.05 -8.48 -1.69
C PHE A 17 -2.02 -7.83 -2.67
N SER A 18 -1.56 -6.92 -3.53
CA SER A 18 -2.43 -6.37 -4.58
C SER A 18 -2.87 -7.43 -5.58
N ALA A 19 -1.98 -8.35 -5.98
CA ALA A 19 -2.33 -9.51 -6.79
C ALA A 19 -3.35 -10.40 -6.08
N ARG A 20 -3.20 -10.62 -4.77
CA ARG A 20 -4.17 -11.39 -3.99
C ARG A 20 -5.54 -10.71 -3.94
N ILE A 21 -5.60 -9.40 -3.76
CA ILE A 21 -6.87 -8.63 -3.81
C ILE A 21 -7.53 -8.79 -5.18
N LEU A 22 -6.76 -8.67 -6.26
CA LEU A 22 -7.26 -8.88 -7.62
C LEU A 22 -7.85 -10.28 -7.78
N LEU A 23 -7.14 -11.32 -7.34
CA LEU A 23 -7.61 -12.71 -7.41
C LEU A 23 -8.87 -12.93 -6.56
N ASN A 24 -8.95 -12.32 -5.38
CA ASN A 24 -10.14 -12.38 -4.53
C ASN A 24 -11.34 -11.72 -5.23
N ASN A 25 -11.15 -10.54 -5.80
CA ASN A 25 -12.20 -9.84 -6.56
C ASN A 25 -12.64 -10.65 -7.78
N LEU A 26 -11.73 -11.27 -8.52
CA LEU A 26 -12.08 -12.13 -9.66
C LEU A 26 -12.82 -13.41 -9.24
N ARG A 27 -12.54 -13.94 -8.05
CA ARG A 27 -13.14 -15.19 -7.55
C ARG A 27 -14.51 -14.97 -6.91
N TYR A 28 -14.69 -13.86 -6.20
CA TYR A 28 -15.87 -13.59 -5.37
C TYR A 28 -16.72 -12.43 -5.87
N ASP A 29 -16.27 -11.69 -6.90
CA ASP A 29 -16.97 -10.61 -7.59
C ASP A 29 -17.71 -9.65 -6.62
N GLU A 30 -19.04 -9.57 -6.70
CA GLU A 30 -19.88 -8.73 -5.84
C GLU A 30 -19.73 -9.04 -4.34
N ALA A 31 -19.43 -10.29 -3.98
CA ALA A 31 -19.24 -10.67 -2.57
C ALA A 31 -17.95 -10.07 -1.99
N ALA A 32 -16.93 -9.77 -2.80
CA ALA A 32 -15.68 -9.16 -2.30
C ALA A 32 -15.91 -7.73 -1.78
N LEU A 33 -16.71 -6.94 -2.51
CA LEU A 33 -17.13 -5.61 -2.06
C LEU A 33 -18.04 -5.71 -0.85
N GLY A 34 -19.00 -6.64 -0.86
CA GLY A 34 -19.86 -6.90 0.31
C GLY A 34 -19.07 -7.27 1.57
N MET A 35 -18.02 -8.07 1.44
CA MET A 35 -17.14 -8.43 2.55
C MET A 35 -16.32 -7.24 3.06
N LEU A 36 -15.79 -6.39 2.18
CA LEU A 36 -15.12 -5.14 2.58
C LEU A 36 -16.07 -4.22 3.36
N PHE A 37 -17.25 -3.97 2.82
CA PHE A 37 -18.23 -3.09 3.45
C PHE A 37 -18.97 -3.73 4.63
N SER A 38 -18.80 -5.04 4.88
CA SER A 38 -19.32 -5.67 6.11
C SER A 38 -18.66 -5.10 7.37
N ASN A 39 -17.41 -4.60 7.25
CA ASN A 39 -16.69 -3.87 8.29
C ASN A 39 -16.45 -2.42 7.82
N MET A 40 -17.51 -1.62 7.78
CA MET A 40 -17.46 -0.24 7.28
C MET A 40 -16.45 0.64 8.02
N ASP A 41 -16.40 0.57 9.36
CA ASP A 41 -15.50 1.41 10.16
C ASP A 41 -14.02 1.11 9.86
N GLU A 42 -13.66 -0.18 9.80
CA GLU A 42 -12.30 -0.59 9.46
C GLU A 42 -11.93 -0.17 8.03
N THR A 43 -12.85 -0.40 7.09
CA THR A 43 -12.64 -0.07 5.68
C THR A 43 -12.50 1.44 5.46
N ALA A 44 -13.29 2.25 6.17
CA ALA A 44 -13.17 3.71 6.14
C ALA A 44 -11.80 4.19 6.64
N ILE A 45 -11.28 3.58 7.72
CA ILE A 45 -9.94 3.88 8.23
C ILE A 45 -8.89 3.48 7.19
N LEU A 46 -8.97 2.27 6.63
CA LEU A 46 -8.01 1.79 5.62
C LEU A 46 -7.97 2.70 4.38
N ILE A 47 -9.14 3.13 3.88
CA ILE A 47 -9.25 4.07 2.75
C ILE A 47 -8.67 5.44 3.12
N SER A 48 -8.94 5.94 4.33
CA SER A 48 -8.44 7.23 4.79
C SER A 48 -6.91 7.23 4.90
N VAL A 49 -6.33 6.18 5.49
CA VAL A 49 -4.87 6.03 5.58
C VAL A 49 -4.27 5.90 4.19
N PHE A 50 -4.89 5.12 3.29
CA PHE A 50 -4.46 5.02 1.89
C PHE A 50 -4.43 6.38 1.20
N ALA A 51 -5.50 7.18 1.34
CA ALA A 51 -5.58 8.50 0.73
C ALA A 51 -4.49 9.44 1.24
N VAL A 52 -4.25 9.46 2.56
CA VAL A 52 -3.17 10.25 3.16
C VAL A 52 -1.80 9.79 2.65
N SER A 53 -1.55 8.48 2.57
CA SER A 53 -0.30 7.94 2.02
C SER A 53 -0.09 8.35 0.56
N MET A 54 -1.14 8.39 -0.26
CA MET A 54 -1.06 8.85 -1.65
C MET A 54 -0.77 10.35 -1.76
N ILE A 55 -1.30 11.18 -0.85
CA ILE A 55 -0.97 12.61 -0.80
C ILE A 55 0.52 12.80 -0.48
N ILE A 56 1.03 12.08 0.52
CA ILE A 56 2.46 12.13 0.89
C ILE A 56 3.33 11.63 -0.27
N PHE A 57 2.92 10.55 -0.93
CA PHE A 57 3.60 10.06 -2.14
C PHE A 57 3.62 11.08 -3.27
N SER A 58 2.52 11.81 -3.47
CA SER A 58 2.50 12.89 -4.48
C SER A 58 3.43 14.03 -4.10
N ALA A 59 3.57 14.36 -2.80
CA ALA A 59 4.48 15.40 -2.35
C ALA A 59 5.95 15.05 -2.65
N THR A 60 6.36 13.79 -2.49
CA THR A 60 7.74 13.38 -2.85
C THR A 60 8.02 13.54 -4.34
N ARG A 61 7.01 13.35 -5.21
CA ARG A 61 7.13 13.62 -6.65
C ARG A 61 7.28 15.11 -6.97
N VAL A 62 6.61 15.97 -6.21
CA VAL A 62 6.81 17.42 -6.34
C VAL A 62 8.20 17.82 -5.88
N MET A 63 8.72 17.24 -4.79
CA MET A 63 10.09 17.48 -4.33
C MET A 63 11.14 17.06 -5.36
N ASP A 64 10.95 15.90 -5.99
CA ASP A 64 11.78 15.39 -7.08
C ASP A 64 11.78 16.37 -8.28
N LEU A 65 10.61 16.92 -8.64
CA LEU A 65 10.51 17.94 -9.69
C LEU A 65 11.19 19.26 -9.34
N ILE A 66 11.13 19.70 -8.07
CA ILE A 66 11.80 20.92 -7.63
C ILE A 66 13.33 20.75 -7.70
N ASP A 67 13.82 19.57 -7.31
CA ASP A 67 15.25 19.26 -7.30
C ASP A 67 15.91 19.37 -8.68
N LEU A 68 15.16 19.07 -9.74
CA LEU A 68 15.59 19.26 -11.13
C LEU A 68 15.96 20.71 -11.46
N PHE A 69 15.32 21.69 -10.80
CA PHE A 69 15.57 23.11 -11.03
C PHE A 69 16.47 23.73 -9.95
N TRP A 70 16.43 23.18 -8.74
CA TRP A 70 17.20 23.66 -7.61
C TRP A 70 17.71 22.47 -6.79
N PRO A 71 18.98 22.03 -6.98
CA PRO A 71 19.48 20.85 -6.29
C PRO A 71 19.57 21.10 -4.78
N ILE A 72 18.82 20.28 -4.02
CA ILE A 72 18.72 20.31 -2.57
C ILE A 72 19.59 19.16 -2.02
N PRO A 73 20.66 19.45 -1.26
CA PRO A 73 21.48 18.41 -0.66
C PRO A 73 20.65 17.47 0.23
N GLY A 74 20.75 16.16 -0.01
CA GLY A 74 20.07 15.14 0.80
C GLY A 74 18.61 14.87 0.43
N ASN A 75 18.10 15.48 -0.64
CA ASN A 75 16.70 15.32 -1.07
C ASN A 75 16.38 13.88 -1.49
N ASP A 76 17.29 13.22 -2.21
CA ASP A 76 17.13 11.84 -2.66
C ASP A 76 16.98 10.86 -1.49
N GLU A 77 17.78 11.02 -0.42
CA GLU A 77 17.70 10.17 0.76
C GLU A 77 16.38 10.39 1.53
N ILE A 78 15.90 11.64 1.62
CA ILE A 78 14.62 11.98 2.25
C ILE A 78 13.47 11.37 1.44
N ILE A 79 13.46 11.55 0.13
CA ILE A 79 12.45 10.99 -0.78
C ILE A 79 12.44 9.46 -0.67
N ALA A 80 13.62 8.82 -0.70
CA ALA A 80 13.74 7.37 -0.57
C ALA A 80 13.18 6.86 0.77
N ALA A 81 13.50 7.54 1.88
CA ALA A 81 12.98 7.18 3.20
C ALA A 81 11.46 7.35 3.29
N MET A 82 10.91 8.42 2.72
CA MET A 82 9.47 8.67 2.68
C MET A 82 8.74 7.62 1.84
N ILE A 83 9.26 7.30 0.65
CA ILE A 83 8.71 6.24 -0.21
C ILE A 83 8.72 4.90 0.53
N TRP A 84 9.82 4.58 1.22
CA TRP A 84 9.94 3.34 1.97
C TRP A 84 8.93 3.24 3.12
N LEU A 85 8.70 4.34 3.84
CA LEU A 85 7.64 4.43 4.86
C LEU A 85 6.25 4.20 4.25
N ILE A 86 5.96 4.86 3.12
CA ILE A 86 4.69 4.70 2.41
C ILE A 86 4.48 3.25 1.99
N ASP A 87 5.50 2.58 1.44
CA ASP A 87 5.39 1.19 1.04
C ASP A 87 5.05 0.27 2.23
N ILE A 88 5.64 0.48 3.41
CA ILE A 88 5.30 -0.30 4.60
C ILE A 88 3.82 -0.11 4.98
N VAL A 89 3.32 1.12 4.90
CA VAL A 89 1.91 1.41 5.14
C VAL A 89 1.02 0.73 4.10
N LEU A 90 1.41 0.74 2.83
CA LEU A 90 0.68 0.07 1.76
C LEU A 90 0.65 -1.46 1.93
N VAL A 91 1.76 -2.07 2.35
CA VAL A 91 1.80 -3.50 2.70
C VAL A 91 0.75 -3.82 3.76
N TYR A 92 0.68 -3.01 4.82
CA TYR A 92 -0.32 -3.20 5.88
C TYR A 92 -1.75 -3.08 5.34
N ILE A 93 -2.05 -2.02 4.57
CA ILE A 93 -3.39 -1.80 4.02
C ILE A 93 -3.78 -2.95 3.11
N PHE A 94 -2.93 -3.33 2.16
CA PHE A 94 -3.23 -4.38 1.20
C PHE A 94 -3.33 -5.75 1.85
N TYR A 95 -2.52 -6.03 2.88
CA TYR A 95 -2.69 -7.23 3.70
C TYR A 95 -4.07 -7.28 4.37
N ARG A 96 -4.52 -6.18 5.00
CA ARG A 96 -5.85 -6.12 5.63
C ARG A 96 -6.97 -6.28 4.61
N VAL A 97 -6.92 -5.57 3.48
CA VAL A 97 -7.91 -5.72 2.41
C VAL A 97 -7.91 -7.16 1.86
N ALA A 98 -6.74 -7.76 1.63
CA ALA A 98 -6.61 -9.13 1.13
C ALA A 98 -7.12 -10.20 2.10
N THR A 99 -7.16 -9.92 3.40
CA THR A 99 -7.68 -10.84 4.43
C THR A 99 -9.18 -10.68 4.62
N VAL A 100 -9.71 -9.45 4.57
CA VAL A 100 -11.15 -9.19 4.66
C VAL A 100 -11.90 -9.64 3.40
N THR A 101 -11.27 -9.60 2.22
CA THR A 101 -11.88 -10.02 0.94
C THR A 101 -11.88 -11.53 0.71
N VAL A 102 -11.53 -12.34 1.71
CA VAL A 102 -11.64 -13.81 1.65
C VAL A 102 -12.73 -14.24 2.63
N PRO A 103 -13.71 -15.05 2.19
CA PRO A 103 -14.70 -15.58 3.10
C PRO A 103 -13.99 -16.43 4.16
N ALA A 104 -14.28 -16.19 5.44
CA ALA A 104 -13.86 -17.10 6.49
C ALA A 104 -14.44 -18.48 6.13
N GLU A 105 -13.59 -19.46 5.84
CA GLU A 105 -14.02 -20.85 5.76
C GLU A 105 -14.65 -21.17 7.12
N ARG A 106 -16.00 -21.13 7.19
CA ARG A 106 -16.73 -21.81 8.24
C ARG A 106 -16.36 -23.28 8.05
N ASN A 107 -15.43 -23.77 8.86
CA ASN A 107 -15.24 -25.20 9.06
C ASN A 107 -16.64 -25.77 9.38
N ILE A 108 -17.21 -26.46 8.39
CA ILE A 108 -18.43 -27.27 8.54
C ILE A 108 -17.99 -28.66 8.96
#